data_AF-A0A850ETM0-F1
#
_entry.id   AF-A0A850ETM0-F1
#
_cell.length_a   1.000
_cell.length_b   1.000
_cell.length_c   1.000
_cell.angle_alpha   90.00
_cell.angle_beta   90.00
_cell.angle_gamma   90.00
#
_symmetry.space_group_name_H-M   'P 1'
#
loop_
_entity.id
_entity.type
_entity.pdbx_description
1 polymer ?
#
loop_
_entity_poly.entity_id
_entity_poly.type
_entity_poly.pdbx_seq_one_letter_code
_entity_poly.pdbx_strand_id
1 'polypeptide(L)' 'MSHEIKIDSSNQKYIEVETVNGVESLRVTFVEDGFTGKPCLRFNIRPHGKSPRPGPEFEIDYAPDLLSAITQLLMDAK' A
#
# COMPACT_ATOMS: atom_id res chain seq x y z
N MET A 1 -0.89 17.16 0.40
CA MET A 1 -1.78 16.33 1.23
C MET A 1 -0.88 15.44 2.08
N SER A 2 -1.00 15.47 3.41
CA SER A 2 -0.23 14.57 4.27
C SER A 2 -0.99 13.26 4.40
N HIS A 3 -0.38 12.15 3.99
CA HIS A 3 -0.92 10.83 4.28
C HIS A 3 -0.59 10.49 5.74
N GLU A 4 -1.63 10.32 6.56
CA GLU A 4 -1.46 9.93 7.96
C GLU A 4 -1.01 8.47 8.05
N ILE A 5 0.10 8.23 8.76
CA ILE A 5 0.55 6.88 9.09
C ILE A 5 -0.31 6.35 10.25
N LYS A 6 -0.94 5.21 10.02
CA LYS A 6 -1.80 4.51 10.99
C LYS A 6 -1.14 3.19 11.40
N ILE A 7 -1.62 2.61 12.49
CA ILE A 7 -1.16 1.32 13.01
C ILE A 7 -2.35 0.37 13.08
N ASP A 8 -2.21 -0.84 12.54
CA ASP A 8 -3.26 -1.86 12.59
C ASP A 8 -3.23 -2.68 13.89
N SER A 9 -4.19 -3.61 14.04
CA SER A 9 -4.28 -4.48 15.22
C SER A 9 -3.09 -5.44 15.39
N SER A 10 -2.27 -5.61 14.35
CA SER A 10 -1.05 -6.42 14.35
C SER A 10 0.21 -5.54 14.50
N ASN A 11 0.05 -4.28 14.91
CA ASN A 11 1.11 -3.29 15.09
C ASN A 11 1.87 -2.92 13.79
N GLN A 12 1.29 -3.18 12.62
CA GLN A 12 1.88 -2.84 11.33
C GLN A 12 1.51 -1.41 10.94
N LYS A 13 2.49 -0.67 10.42
CA LYS A 13 2.30 0.71 9.93
C LYS A 13 1.68 0.69 8.55
N TYR A 14 0.68 1.52 8.31
CA TYR A 14 0.06 1.64 6.99
C TYR A 14 -0.40 3.06 6.68
N ILE A 15 -0.55 3.35 5.39
CA ILE A 15 -1.29 4.50 4.87
C ILE A 15 -2.51 4.00 4.12
N GLU A 16 -3.58 4.80 4.09
CA GLU A 16 -4.82 4.46 3.39
C GLU A 16 -5.32 5.67 2.61
N VAL A 17 -5.64 5.46 1.34
CA VAL A 17 -6.12 6.47 0.41
C VAL A 17 -7.46 6.00 -0.16
N GLU A 18 -8.48 6.83 -0.05
CA GLU A 18 -9.79 6.52 -0.60
C GLU A 18 -9.74 6.54 -2.13
N THR A 19 -10.10 5.42 -2.78
CA THR A 19 -10.11 5.29 -4.24
C THR A 19 -11.51 5.54 -4.80
N VAL A 20 -12.54 5.16 -4.06
CA VAL A 20 -13.94 5.48 -4.36
C VAL A 20 -14.63 5.89 -3.05
N ASN A 21 -15.11 7.13 -3.01
CA ASN A 21 -15.70 7.73 -1.82
C ASN A 21 -16.77 6.85 -1.17
N GLY A 22 -16.57 6.49 0.09
CA GLY A 22 -17.48 5.68 0.89
C GLY A 22 -17.52 4.20 0.54
N VAL A 23 -16.81 3.75 -0.51
CA VAL A 23 -16.91 2.39 -1.04
C VAL A 23 -15.63 1.60 -0.81
N GLU A 24 -14.49 2.15 -1.21
CA GLU A 24 -13.20 1.46 -1.14
C GLU A 24 -12.01 2.39 -1.00
N SER A 25 -10.97 1.84 -0.39
CA SER A 25 -9.67 2.48 -0.22
C SER A 25 -8.54 1.55 -0.64
N LEU A 26 -7.45 2.15 -1.14
CA LEU A 26 -6.17 1.50 -1.28
C LEU A 26 -5.39 1.68 0.02
N ARG A 27 -5.03 0.57 0.65
CA ARG A 27 -4.12 0.53 1.79
C ARG A 27 -2.74 0.08 1.33
N VAL A 28 -1.71 0.80 1.78
CA VAL A 28 -0.30 0.39 1.65
C VAL A 28 0.25 0.14 3.05
N THR A 29 0.64 -1.10 3.32
CA THR A 29 1.11 -1.54 4.64
C THR A 29 2.60 -1.89 4.56
N PHE A 30 3.37 -1.46 5.56
CA PHE A 30 4.72 -1.94 5.79
C PHE A 30 4.68 -3.20 6.64
N VAL A 31 5.20 -4.30 6.08
CA VAL A 31 5.25 -5.62 6.71
C VAL A 31 6.71 -5.91 7.06
N GLU A 32 7.04 -6.06 8.34
CA GLU A 32 8.43 -6.29 8.78
C GLU A 32 8.99 -7.65 8.32
N ASP A 33 8.14 -8.68 8.33
CA ASP A 33 8.47 -10.04 7.92
C ASP A 33 7.49 -10.48 6.82
N GLY A 34 7.72 -9.97 5.60
CA GLY A 34 6.89 -10.28 4.43
C GLY A 34 7.08 -11.71 3.94
N PHE A 35 6.41 -12.07 2.84
CA PHE A 35 6.43 -13.46 2.35
C PHE A 35 7.84 -14.00 2.01
N THR A 36 8.81 -13.13 1.72
CA THR A 36 10.20 -13.50 1.42
C THR A 36 11.10 -13.58 2.67
N GLY A 37 10.56 -13.36 3.87
CA GLY A 37 11.35 -13.23 5.09
C GLY A 37 12.09 -11.90 5.20
N LYS A 38 11.65 -10.88 4.44
CA LYS A 38 12.24 -9.54 4.40
C LYS A 38 11.15 -8.48 4.53
N PRO A 39 11.52 -7.24 4.93
CA PRO A 39 10.59 -6.13 4.95
C PRO A 39 9.96 -5.88 3.56
N CYS A 40 8.63 -5.83 3.52
CA CYS A 40 7.85 -5.68 2.30
C CYS A 40 6.85 -4.53 2.40
N LEU A 41 6.45 -4.01 1.24
CA LEU A 41 5.25 -3.21 1.09
C LEU A 41 4.13 -4.08 0.53
N ARG A 42 2.98 -4.09 1.21
CA ARG A 42 1.77 -4.77 0.78
C ARG A 42 0.73 -3.77 0.31
N PHE A 43 0.13 -4.02 -0.84
CA PHE A 43 -0.95 -3.21 -1.41
C PHE A 43 -2.26 -3.97 -1.27
N ASN A 44 -3.26 -3.39 -0.61
CA ASN A 44 -4.56 -4.01 -0.41
C ASN A 44 -5.68 -3.07 -0.84
N ILE A 45 -6.61 -3.57 -1.66
CA ILE A 45 -7.91 -2.92 -1.82
C ILE A 45 -8.79 -3.33 -0.64
N ARG A 46 -9.30 -2.33 0.08
CA ARG A 46 -10.18 -2.50 1.23
C ARG A 46 -11.57 -1.95 0.89
N PRO A 47 -12.54 -2.82 0.58
CA PRO A 47 -13.94 -2.44 0.58
C PRO A 47 -14.38 -2.06 1.99
N HIS A 48 -15.08 -0.94 2.15
CA HIS A 48 -15.58 -0.50 3.45
C HIS A 48 -16.54 -1.54 4.07
N GLY A 49 -16.44 -1.73 5.39
CA GLY A 49 -17.22 -2.74 6.12
C GLY A 49 -16.75 -4.19 5.93
N LYS A 50 -15.68 -4.44 5.15
CA LYS A 50 -15.09 -5.77 4.97
C LYS A 50 -13.64 -5.81 5.42
N SER A 51 -13.14 -7.01 5.67
CA SER A 51 -11.72 -7.24 5.90
C SER A 51 -10.92 -6.96 4.61
N PRO A 52 -9.71 -6.38 4.72
CA PRO A 52 -8.84 -6.20 3.57
C PRO A 52 -8.58 -7.54 2.88
N ARG A 53 -8.64 -7.54 1.54
CA ARG A 53 -8.23 -8.73 0.78
C ARG A 53 -6.71 -8.78 0.71
N PRO A 54 -6.08 -9.97 0.82
CA PRO A 54 -4.66 -10.10 0.57
C PRO A 54 -4.36 -9.58 -0.83
N GLY A 55 -3.25 -8.87 -0.95
CA GLY A 55 -2.83 -8.24 -2.19
C GLY A 55 -1.32 -8.35 -2.32
N PRO A 56 -0.76 -7.86 -3.43
CA PRO A 56 0.62 -8.11 -3.76
C PRO A 56 1.56 -7.51 -2.71
N GLU A 57 2.64 -8.23 -2.48
CA GLU A 57 3.78 -7.82 -1.67
C GLU A 57 5.02 -7.73 -2.55
N PHE A 58 5.86 -6.73 -2.27
CA PHE A 58 7.18 -6.63 -2.84
C PHE A 58 8.17 -6.15 -1.78
N GLU A 59 9.44 -6.56 -1.90
CA GLU A 59 10.49 -6.17 -0.98
C GLU A 59 10.67 -4.66 -0.99
N ILE A 60 10.87 -4.05 0.19
CA ILE A 60 11.01 -2.60 0.33
C ILE A 60 12.17 -2.03 -0.50
N ASP A 61 13.18 -2.85 -0.79
CA ASP A 61 14.33 -2.48 -1.61
C ASP A 61 13.92 -2.08 -3.05
N TYR A 62 12.79 -2.58 -3.55
CA TYR A 62 12.25 -2.19 -4.86
C TYR A 62 11.37 -0.93 -4.83
N ALA A 63 11.08 -0.36 -3.64
CA ALA A 63 10.20 0.79 -3.53
C ALA A 63 10.69 2.04 -4.31
N PRO A 64 11.99 2.39 -4.34
CA PRO A 64 12.48 3.51 -5.14
C PRO A 64 12.25 3.32 -6.64
N ASP A 65 12.54 2.13 -7.16
CA ASP A 65 12.36 1.80 -8.57
C ASP A 65 10.88 1.81 -8.97
N LEU A 66 10.01 1.25 -8.11
CA LEU A 66 8.57 1.27 -8.32
C LEU A 66 8.03 2.71 -8.34
N LEU A 67 8.46 3.55 -7.41
CA LEU A 67 8.06 4.95 -7.35
C LEU A 67 8.50 5.70 -8.62
N SER A 68 9.72 5.45 -9.09
CA SER A 68 10.23 6.01 -10.35
C SER A 68 9.40 5.55 -11.54
N ALA A 69 9.12 4.25 -11.67
CA ALA A 69 8.33 3.68 -12.76
C ALA A 69 6.88 4.22 -12.78
N ILE A 70 6.23 4.32 -11.62
CA ILE A 70 4.90 4.92 -11.49
C ILE A 70 4.93 6.39 -11.89
N THR A 71 5.94 7.14 -11.43
CA THR A 71 6.08 8.56 -11.77
C THR A 71 6.24 8.76 -13.28
N GLN A 72 7.11 7.98 -13.92
CA GLN A 72 7.31 8.02 -15.38
C GLN A 72 6.01 7.72 -16.12
N LEU A 73 5.32 6.64 -15.75
CA LEU A 73 4.04 6.27 -16.35
C LEU A 73 3.00 7.40 -16.25
N LEU A 74 2.91 8.08 -15.10
CA LEU A 74 1.98 9.18 -14.87
C LEU A 74 2.37 10.47 -15.62
N MET A 75 3.65 10.67 -15.91
CA MET A 75 4.11 11.79 -16.74
C MET A 75 3.75 11.56 -18.22
N ASP A 76 3.87 10.33 -18.70
CA ASP A 76 3.58 9.98 -20.11
C ASP A 76 2.08 9.84 -20.40
N ALA A 77 1.27 9.48 -19.39
CA ALA A 77 -0.18 9.32 -19.51
C ALA A 77 -0.96 10.63 -19.39
N LYS A 78 -0.29 11.75 -19.09
CA LYS A 78 -0.88 13.10 -18.99
C LYS A 78 -0.63 13.89 -20.26
#